data_AF-A0A1Y4IK46-F1
#
_entry.id   AF-A0A1Y4IK46-F1
#
_cell.length_a   1.000
_cell.length_b   1.000
_cell.length_c   1.000
_cell.angle_alpha   90.00
_cell.angle_beta   90.00
_cell.angle_gamma   90.00
#
_symmetry.space_group_name_H-M   'P 1'
#
loop_
_entity.id
_entity.type
_entity.pdbx_description
1 polymer ?
#
loop_
_entity_poly.entity_id
_entity_poly.type
_entity_poly.pdbx_seq_one_letter_code
_entity_poly.pdbx_strand_id
1 'polypeptide(L)'
;MTRELLERANALHNRSVALKKQLDELHKVERDPAPFAIVSPEQERVVNLNDLPGSVRNAALDVLIGGFEREIAEMAKAFAELSTTEEVHRDE
;
A
#
# COMPACT_ATOMS: atom_id res chain seq x y z
N MET A 1 -14.32 1.81 -22.53
CA MET A 1 -13.01 1.42 -21.98
C MET A 1 -11.94 1.34 -23.04
N THR A 2 -11.03 2.32 -23.07
CA THR A 2 -9.81 2.23 -23.89
C THR A 2 -8.83 1.25 -23.25
N ARG A 3 -8.04 0.55 -24.07
CA ARG A 3 -7.05 -0.43 -23.59
C ARG A 3 -6.09 0.16 -22.55
N GLU A 4 -5.73 1.43 -22.71
CA GLU A 4 -4.85 2.17 -21.81
C GLU A 4 -5.48 2.43 -20.43
N LEU A 5 -6.78 2.73 -20.36
CA LEU A 5 -7.49 2.91 -19.09
C LEU A 5 -7.59 1.59 -18.32
N LEU A 6 -7.84 0.48 -19.01
CA LEU A 6 -7.85 -0.86 -18.41
C LEU A 6 -6.48 -1.26 -17.87
N GLU A 7 -5.40 -0.97 -18.60
CA GLU A 7 -4.02 -1.24 -18.14
C GLU A 7 -3.67 -0.41 -16.90
N ARG A 8 -4.04 0.87 -16.85
CA ARG A 8 -3.84 1.73 -15.67
C ARG A 8 -4.65 1.26 -14.46
N ALA A 9 -5.92 0.90 -14.66
CA ALA A 9 -6.79 0.39 -13.60
C ALA A 9 -6.25 -0.93 -13.02
N ASN A 10 -5.79 -1.85 -13.86
CA ASN A 10 -5.17 -3.11 -13.44
C ASN A 10 -3.85 -2.87 -12.69
N ALA A 11 -3.03 -1.91 -13.12
CA ALA A 11 -1.78 -1.56 -12.43
C ALA A 11 -2.04 -1.03 -11.02
N LEU A 12 -3.01 -0.12 -10.85
CA LEU A 12 -3.42 0.40 -9.54
C LEU A 12 -3.98 -0.70 -8.64
N HIS A 13 -4.84 -1.56 -9.18
CA HIS A 13 -5.41 -2.68 -8.43
C HIS A 13 -4.32 -3.66 -7.93
N ASN A 14 -3.44 -4.09 -8.83
CA ASN A 14 -2.36 -5.02 -8.47
C ASN A 14 -1.41 -4.44 -7.41
N ARG A 15 -1.10 -3.14 -7.51
CA ARG A 15 -0.27 -2.45 -6.52
C ARG A 15 -0.97 -2.33 -5.16
N SER A 16 -2.25 -1.99 -5.15
CA SER A 16 -3.07 -1.93 -3.94
C SER A 16 -3.15 -3.29 -3.22
N VAL A 17 -3.33 -4.38 -3.97
CA VAL A 17 -3.33 -5.75 -3.42
C VAL A 17 -1.96 -6.10 -2.81
N ALA A 18 -0.86 -5.75 -3.48
CA ALA A 18 0.48 -6.00 -2.96
C ALA A 18 0.75 -5.24 -1.64
N LEU A 19 0.40 -3.95 -1.59
CA LEU A 19 0.53 -3.12 -0.40
C LEU A 19 -0.33 -3.63 0.74
N LYS A 20 -1.58 -4.04 0.46
CA LYS A 20 -2.48 -4.61 1.48
C LYS A 20 -1.91 -5.88 2.10
N LYS A 21 -1.28 -6.73 1.29
CA LYS A 21 -0.58 -7.92 1.82
C LYS A 21 0.58 -7.53 2.73
N GLN A 22 1.37 -6.51 2.38
CA GLN A 22 2.45 -6.03 3.24
C GLN A 22 1.92 -5.42 4.55
N LEU A 23 0.82 -4.67 4.49
CA LEU A 23 0.14 -4.12 5.65
C LEU A 23 -0.36 -5.20 6.61
N ASP A 24 -0.98 -6.26 6.07
CA ASP A 24 -1.43 -7.40 6.87
C ASP A 24 -0.27 -8.10 7.59
N GLU A 25 0.90 -8.20 6.94
CA GLU A 25 2.10 -8.73 7.58
C GLU A 25 2.63 -7.80 8.69
N LEU A 26 2.59 -6.47 8.52
CA LEU A 26 2.95 -5.52 9.57
C LEU A 26 2.05 -5.62 10.80
N HIS A 27 0.73 -5.73 10.61
CA HIS A 27 -0.21 -5.94 11.72
C HIS A 27 0.02 -7.26 12.45
N LYS A 28 0.55 -8.29 11.78
CA LYS A 28 0.97 -9.53 12.45
C LYS A 28 2.19 -9.31 13.32
N VAL A 29 3.18 -8.54 12.85
CA VAL A 29 4.41 -8.21 13.61
C VAL A 29 4.10 -7.39 14.87
N GLU A 30 3.15 -6.47 14.77
CA GLU A 30 2.66 -5.69 15.91
C GLU A 30 2.09 -6.59 17.02
N ARG A 31 1.35 -7.65 16.62
CA ARG A 31 0.70 -8.59 17.55
C ARG A 31 1.63 -9.71 18.02
N ASP A 32 2.54 -10.17 17.17
CA ASP A 32 3.50 -11.24 17.42
C ASP A 32 4.86 -10.84 16.82
N PRO A 33 5.85 -10.44 17.63
CA PRO A 33 7.12 -9.90 17.17
C PRO A 33 8.03 -11.01 16.59
N ALA A 34 7.65 -11.57 15.45
CA ALA A 34 8.49 -12.41 14.62
C ALA A 34 9.46 -11.55 13.78
N PRO A 35 10.63 -12.08 13.35
CA PRO A 35 11.56 -11.38 12.47
C PRO A 35 10.90 -11.04 11.13
N PHE A 36 10.66 -9.74 10.91
CA PHE A 36 10.10 -9.20 9.68
C PHE A 36 10.98 -8.11 9.10
N ALA A 37 11.31 -8.29 7.82
CA ALA A 37 12.18 -7.43 7.05
C ALA A 37 11.31 -6.56 6.12
N ILE A 38 11.37 -5.24 6.30
CA ILE A 38 10.62 -4.31 5.47
C ILE A 38 11.56 -3.75 4.42
N VAL A 39 11.16 -3.85 3.16
CA VAL A 39 11.75 -3.07 2.08
C VAL A 39 11.04 -1.73 2.07
N SER A 40 11.67 -0.69 2.63
CA SER A 40 11.14 0.67 2.50
C SER A 40 11.13 1.06 1.02
N PRO A 41 10.00 1.54 0.47
CA PRO A 41 9.93 2.01 -0.92
C PRO A 41 10.92 3.13 -1.23
N GLU A 42 11.37 3.89 -0.22
CA GLU A 42 12.21 5.06 -0.39
C GLU A 42 13.72 4.82 -0.21
N GLN A 43 14.16 3.64 0.26
CA GLN A 43 15.53 3.54 0.81
C GLN A 43 16.44 2.42 0.31
N GLU A 44 16.04 1.53 -0.61
CA GLU A 44 16.87 0.37 -1.04
C GLU A 44 17.46 -0.44 0.15
N ARG A 45 16.91 -0.27 1.36
CA ARG A 45 17.46 -0.77 2.61
C ARG A 45 16.41 -1.60 3.31
N VAL A 46 16.78 -2.84 3.60
CA VAL A 46 16.01 -3.76 4.41
C VAL A 46 16.22 -3.38 5.87
N VAL A 47 15.17 -2.89 6.54
CA VAL A 47 15.21 -2.63 7.98
C VAL A 47 14.57 -3.82 8.69
N ASN A 48 15.34 -4.47 9.57
CA ASN A 48 14.82 -5.48 10.48
C ASN A 48 14.28 -4.76 11.72
N LEU A 49 12.96 -4.77 11.88
CA LEU A 49 12.29 -4.07 12.98
C LEU A 49 12.65 -4.62 14.36
N ASN A 50 13.09 -5.88 14.45
CA ASN A 50 13.47 -6.49 15.73
C ASN A 50 14.85 -6.07 16.23
N ASP A 51 15.65 -5.39 15.39
CA ASP A 51 16.93 -4.82 15.81
C ASP A 51 16.74 -3.45 16.49
N LEU A 52 15.52 -2.92 16.51
CA LEU A 52 15.18 -1.64 17.13
C LEU A 52 14.69 -1.83 18.59
N PRO A 53 14.97 -0.87 19.49
CA PRO A 53 14.34 -0.83 20.82
C PRO A 53 12.81 -0.82 20.70
N GLY A 54 12.09 -1.50 21.61
CA GLY A 54 10.64 -1.70 21.50
C GLY A 54 9.80 -0.43 21.26
N SER A 55 10.15 0.69 21.89
CA SER A 55 9.47 1.98 21.66
C SER A 55 9.75 2.56 20.26
N VAL A 56 10.99 2.45 19.79
CA VAL A 56 11.40 2.91 18.44
C VAL A 56 10.78 2.00 17.37
N ARG A 57 10.72 0.69 17.63
CA ARG A 57 10.06 -0.29 16.77
C ARG A 57 8.58 0.03 16.59
N ASN A 58 7.87 0.28 17.69
CA ASN A 58 6.43 0.57 17.63
C ASN A 58 6.16 1.90 16.90
N ALA A 59 6.94 2.95 17.18
CA ALA A 59 6.82 4.21 16.43
C ALA A 59 7.11 4.04 14.92
N ALA A 60 8.10 3.20 14.56
CA ALA A 60 8.38 2.89 13.16
C ALA A 60 7.23 2.09 12.50
N LEU A 61 6.64 1.14 13.23
CA LEU A 61 5.46 0.38 12.78
C LEU A 61 4.28 1.32 12.52
N ASP A 62 3.96 2.22 13.45
CA ASP A 62 2.85 3.17 13.31
C ASP A 62 3.00 4.04 12.06
N VAL A 63 4.23 4.54 11.81
CA VAL A 63 4.53 5.36 10.63
C VAL A 63 4.37 4.54 9.33
N LEU A 64 4.84 3.30 9.31
CA LEU A 64 4.76 2.43 8.12
C LEU A 64 3.32 2.00 7.82
N ILE A 65 2.58 1.60 8.85
CA ILE A 65 1.15 1.24 8.76
C ILE A 65 0.37 2.44 8.22
N GLY A 66 0.50 3.61 8.85
CA GLY A 66 -0.20 4.82 8.41
C GLY A 66 0.19 5.29 7.00
N GLY A 67 1.45 5.05 6.58
CA GLY A 67 1.92 5.30 5.22
C GLY A 67 1.21 4.41 4.19
N PHE A 68 1.17 3.10 4.44
CA PHE A 68 0.51 2.14 3.54
C PHE A 68 -1.01 2.34 3.48
N GLU A 69 -1.66 2.62 4.61
CA GLU A 69 -3.10 2.90 4.62
C GLU A 69 -3.45 4.11 3.75
N ARG A 70 -2.64 5.17 3.81
CA ARG A 70 -2.82 6.38 2.99
C ARG A 70 -2.62 6.09 1.51
N GLU A 71 -1.54 5.37 1.14
CA GLU A 71 -1.25 5.02 -0.24
C GLU A 71 -2.37 4.15 -0.85
N ILE A 72 -2.90 3.18 -0.09
CA ILE A 72 -4.03 2.36 -0.52
C ILE A 72 -5.29 3.22 -0.74
N ALA A 73 -5.57 4.18 0.15
CA ALA A 73 -6.72 5.07 0.02
C ALA A 73 -6.61 5.98 -1.21
N GLU A 74 -5.42 6.52 -1.49
CA GLU A 74 -5.16 7.33 -2.69
C GLU A 74 -5.34 6.51 -3.98
N MET A 75 -4.86 5.26 -4.01
CA MET A 75 -5.07 4.36 -5.15
C MET A 75 -6.55 4.01 -5.36
N ALA A 76 -7.31 3.78 -4.27
CA ALA A 76 -8.74 3.51 -4.35
C ALA A 76 -9.51 4.72 -4.92
N LYS A 77 -9.13 5.94 -4.52
CA LYS A 77 -9.68 7.18 -5.07
C LYS A 77 -9.37 7.32 -6.56
N ALA A 78 -8.12 7.13 -6.96
CA ALA A 78 -7.73 7.19 -8.37
C ALA A 78 -8.47 6.15 -9.23
N PHE A 79 -8.68 4.95 -8.70
CA PHE A 79 -9.47 3.90 -9.36
C PHE A 79 -10.96 4.29 -9.53
N ALA A 80 -11.57 4.89 -8.51
CA ALA A 80 -12.94 5.39 -8.57
C ALA A 80 -13.09 6.53 -9.60
N GLU A 81 -12.13 7.47 -9.64
CA GLU A 81 -12.11 8.58 -10.60
C GLU A 81 -12.01 8.08 -12.05
N LEU A 82 -11.16 7.08 -12.32
CA LEU A 82 -11.08 6.43 -13.63
C LEU A 82 -12.42 5.80 -14.04
N SER A 83 -13.13 5.19 -13.09
CA SER A 83 -14.43 4.56 -13.34
C SER A 83 -15.52 5.59 -13.69
N THR A 84 -15.53 6.74 -13.01
CA THR A 84 -16.48 7.84 -13.29
C THR A 84 -16.18 8.57 -14.60
N THR A 85 -14.91 8.66 -15.00
CA THR A 85 -14.50 9.31 -16.25
C THR A 85 -15.01 8.53 -17.48
N GLU A 86 -15.13 7.20 -17.36
CA GLU A 86 -15.71 6.35 -18.43
C GLU A 86 -17.23 6.48 -18.57
N GLU A 87 -17.97 6.75 -17.49
CA GLU A 87 -19.42 6.93 -17.55
C GLU A 87 -19.81 8.23 -18.29
N VAL A 88 -19.05 9.30 -18.07
CA VAL A 88 -19.28 10.59 -18.76
C VAL A 88 -19.03 10.51 -20.27
N HIS A 89 -18.25 9.54 -20.75
CA HIS A 89 -17.92 9.35 -22.18
C HIS A 89 -18.76 8.26 -22.87
N ARG A 90 -19.75 7.65 -22.21
CA ARG A 90 -20.69 6.68 -22.84
C ARG A 90 -22.01 7.28 -23.30
N ASP A 91 -22.32 8.51 -22.89
CA ASP A 91 -23.59 9.18 -23.18
C ASP A 91 -23.49 10.26 -24.29
N GLU A 92 -22.35 10.36 -24.99
CA GLU A 92 -22.15 11.19 -26.18
C GLU A 92 -21.97 10.34 -27.45
#